data_AF-A0A821WMX1-F1
#
_entry.id   AF-A0A821WMX1-F1
#
_cell.length_a   1.000
_cell.length_b   1.000
_cell.length_c   1.000
_cell.angle_alpha   90.00
_cell.angle_beta   90.00
_cell.angle_gamma   90.00
#
_symmetry.space_group_name_H-M   'P 1'
#
loop_
_entity.id
_entity.type
_entity.pdbx_description
1 polymer ?
#
loop_
_entity_poly.entity_id
_entity_poly.type
_entity_poly.pdbx_seq_one_letter_code
_entity_poly.pdbx_strand_id
1 'polypeptide(L)'
;MQIHTWILFFLSLLYSSLADHYKGGSISWRPVSPYSLSSPVQVVITYRDSWALSRYACNDTTINKFLTYNDTQNATAASIICISSSAACTASNFTAISSKLYCTDFSTAFDVSTGSYYSKQNLALNSVIDIASRGASWSSEIL
;
A
#
# COMPACT_ATOMS: atom_id res chain seq x y z
N MET A 1 23.82 -3.17 -37.52
CA MET A 1 22.92 -3.95 -36.63
C MET A 1 23.26 -3.85 -35.14
N GLN A 2 24.53 -3.60 -34.77
CA GLN A 2 24.99 -3.62 -33.38
C GLN A 2 24.48 -2.44 -32.52
N ILE A 3 24.42 -1.21 -33.06
CA ILE A 3 24.01 0.00 -32.32
C ILE A 3 22.57 -0.07 -31.79
N HIS A 4 21.65 -0.68 -32.54
CA HIS A 4 20.24 -0.78 -32.14
C HIS A 4 20.05 -1.72 -30.94
N THR A 5 20.86 -2.77 -30.85
CA THR A 5 20.84 -3.72 -29.74
C THR A 5 21.31 -3.07 -28.43
N TRP A 6 22.34 -2.22 -28.49
CA TRP A 6 22.81 -1.45 -27.34
C TRP A 6 21.78 -0.44 -26.85
N ILE A 7 21.09 0.26 -27.76
CA ILE A 7 20.02 1.21 -27.40
C ILE A 7 18.86 0.48 -26.72
N LEU A 8 18.42 -0.66 -27.25
CA LEU A 8 17.36 -1.48 -26.65
C LEU A 8 17.77 -2.05 -25.28
N PHE A 9 19.03 -2.48 -25.14
CA PHE A 9 19.57 -2.96 -23.86
C PHE A 9 19.66 -1.83 -22.82
N PHE A 10 20.08 -0.63 -23.23
CA PHE A 10 20.14 0.53 -22.32
C PHE A 10 18.75 1.01 -21.90
N LEU A 11 17.79 1.05 -22.82
CA LEU A 11 16.39 1.39 -22.52
C LEU A 11 15.77 0.37 -21.56
N SER A 12 16.02 -0.92 -21.76
CA SER A 12 15.51 -1.96 -20.84
C SER A 12 16.16 -1.89 -19.46
N LEU A 13 17.45 -1.56 -19.35
CA LEU A 13 18.12 -1.26 -18.08
C LEU A 13 17.52 -0.03 -17.36
N LEU A 14 17.25 1.05 -18.11
CA LEU A 14 16.63 2.26 -17.55
C LEU A 14 15.22 1.97 -17.02
N TYR A 15 14.41 1.20 -17.75
CA TYR A 15 13.09 0.75 -17.28
C TYR A 15 13.17 -0.18 -16.07
N SER A 16 14.22 -0.99 -15.96
CA SER A 16 14.42 -1.89 -14.82
C SER A 16 14.81 -1.16 -13.53
N SER A 17 15.25 0.10 -13.61
CA SER A 17 15.65 0.91 -12.46
C SER A 17 14.51 1.70 -11.82
N LEU A 18 13.31 1.68 -12.41
CA LEU A 18 12.09 2.30 -11.86
C LEU A 18 11.44 1.39 -10.80
N ALA A 19 12.22 0.99 -9.80
CA ALA A 19 11.71 0.25 -8.67
C ALA A 19 10.95 1.19 -7.73
N ASP A 20 9.64 1.02 -7.64
CA ASP A 20 8.84 1.61 -6.56
C ASP A 20 9.17 0.87 -5.26
N HIS A 21 10.03 1.46 -4.43
CA HIS A 21 10.35 0.91 -3.13
C HIS A 21 9.16 1.08 -2.17
N TYR A 22 8.77 -0.03 -1.53
CA TYR A 22 7.78 0.00 -0.46
C TYR A 22 8.31 0.86 0.68
N LYS A 23 7.58 1.93 1.01
CA LYS A 23 7.90 3.02 1.96
C LYS A 23 8.14 2.58 3.41
N GLY A 24 8.10 1.28 3.69
CA GLY A 24 8.00 0.71 5.03
C GLY A 24 6.55 0.45 5.39
N GLY A 25 6.31 0.07 6.65
CA GLY A 25 4.98 -0.31 7.13
C GLY A 25 4.67 -1.79 6.99
N SER A 26 3.40 -2.14 7.16
CA SER A 26 2.93 -3.52 7.13
C SER A 26 1.54 -3.63 6.51
N ILE A 27 1.37 -4.61 5.62
CA ILE A 27 0.07 -5.14 5.24
C ILE A 27 -0.12 -6.43 6.03
N SER A 28 -1.19 -6.50 6.80
CA SER A 28 -1.60 -7.71 7.52
C SER A 28 -3.04 -8.04 7.19
N TRP A 29 -3.41 -9.31 7.33
CA TRP A 29 -4.77 -9.73 7.08
C TRP A 29 -5.19 -10.82 8.05
N ARG A 30 -6.49 -10.92 8.28
CA ARG A 30 -7.10 -12.02 9.04
C ARG A 30 -8.51 -12.28 8.57
N PRO A 31 -9.00 -13.53 8.61
CA PRO A 31 -10.42 -13.81 8.44
C PRO A 31 -11.23 -13.16 9.57
N VAL A 32 -12.45 -12.72 9.26
CA VAL A 32 -13.42 -12.28 10.27
C VAL A 32 -13.93 -13.47 11.10
N SER A 33 -14.15 -14.60 10.42
CA SER A 33 -14.50 -15.88 11.05
C SER A 33 -13.52 -16.96 10.55
N PRO A 34 -12.50 -17.34 11.33
CA PRO A 34 -11.43 -18.22 10.87
C PRO A 34 -11.88 -19.66 10.56
N TYR A 35 -13.07 -20.05 11.05
CA TYR A 35 -13.62 -21.39 10.86
C TYR A 35 -14.79 -21.42 9.88
N SER A 36 -15.11 -20.29 9.21
CA SER A 36 -16.20 -20.28 8.25
C SER A 36 -15.85 -21.10 7.01
N LEU A 37 -16.76 -22.01 6.63
CA LEU A 37 -16.70 -22.75 5.37
C LEU A 37 -17.55 -22.10 4.27
N SER A 38 -18.19 -20.97 4.56
CA SER A 38 -19.02 -20.24 3.60
C SER A 38 -18.17 -19.49 2.58
N SER A 39 -18.62 -19.48 1.32
CA SER A 39 -18.11 -18.57 0.29
C SER A 39 -19.13 -17.43 0.06
N PRO A 40 -18.70 -16.15 0.01
CA PRO A 40 -17.32 -15.66 0.15
C PRO A 40 -16.83 -15.65 1.62
N VAL A 41 -15.51 -15.64 1.80
CA VAL A 41 -14.84 -15.47 3.09
C VAL A 41 -14.54 -14.00 3.30
N GLN A 42 -15.08 -13.42 4.37
CA GLN A 42 -14.75 -12.05 4.74
C GLN A 42 -13.40 -11.99 5.46
N VAL A 43 -12.50 -11.14 4.96
CA VAL A 43 -11.20 -10.84 5.57
C VAL A 43 -11.12 -9.37 5.96
N VAL A 44 -10.40 -9.09 7.03
CA VAL A 44 -9.97 -7.74 7.40
C VAL A 44 -8.53 -7.59 6.94
N ILE A 45 -8.27 -6.61 6.09
CA ILE A 45 -6.93 -6.20 5.69
C ILE A 45 -6.60 -4.92 6.45
N THR A 46 -5.46 -4.89 7.11
CA THR A 46 -4.95 -3.71 7.82
C THR A 46 -3.67 -3.26 7.15
N TYR A 47 -3.65 -1.98 6.77
CA TYR A 47 -2.45 -1.30 6.29
C TYR A 47 -1.97 -0.34 7.36
N ARG A 48 -0.68 -0.39 7.66
CA ARG A 48 0.02 0.56 8.53
C ARG A 48 1.23 1.09 7.80
N ASP A 49 1.44 2.39 7.92
CA ASP A 49 2.57 3.07 7.30
C ASP A 49 3.10 4.15 8.26
N SER A 50 4.37 4.49 8.09
CA SER A 50 5.05 5.53 8.86
C SER A 50 5.78 6.48 7.91
N TRP A 51 5.76 7.77 8.24
CA TRP A 51 6.37 8.82 7.44
C TRP A 51 6.97 9.88 8.35
N ALA A 52 7.78 10.78 7.77
CA ALA A 52 8.42 11.84 8.55
C ALA A 52 7.36 12.79 9.15
N LEU A 53 7.49 13.10 10.44
CA LEU A 53 6.58 14.04 11.12
C LEU A 53 6.68 15.45 10.50
N SER A 54 7.87 15.85 10.08
CA SER A 54 8.17 17.07 9.32
C SER A 54 7.44 17.16 7.96
N ARG A 55 7.10 16.03 7.32
CA ARG A 55 6.35 15.99 6.06
C ARG A 55 4.85 16.16 6.28
N TYR A 56 4.29 15.39 7.21
CA TYR A 56 2.89 15.49 7.62
C TYR A 56 2.76 15.05 9.09
N ALA A 57 2.49 16.01 9.97
CA ALA A 57 2.48 15.74 11.40
C ALA A 57 1.16 15.10 11.85
N CYS A 58 1.23 13.86 12.32
CA CYS A 58 0.26 13.36 13.27
C CYS A 58 0.52 14.02 14.63
N ASN A 59 -0.56 14.34 15.34
CA ASN A 59 -0.58 14.90 16.69
C ASN A 59 -1.88 14.48 17.41
N ASP A 60 -1.99 14.81 18.69
CA ASP A 60 -3.15 14.47 19.52
C ASP A 60 -4.48 14.93 18.88
N THR A 61 -4.51 16.09 18.22
CA THR A 61 -5.72 16.58 17.57
C THR A 61 -6.09 15.71 16.38
N THR A 62 -5.12 15.38 15.52
CA THR A 62 -5.37 14.53 14.34
C THR A 62 -5.80 13.12 14.72
N ILE A 63 -5.24 12.56 15.80
CA ILE A 63 -5.57 11.22 16.31
C ILE A 63 -6.99 11.23 16.91
N ASN A 64 -7.27 12.16 17.82
CA ASN A 64 -8.57 12.22 18.51
C ASN A 64 -9.74 12.57 17.58
N LYS A 65 -9.47 13.29 16.49
CA LYS A 65 -10.49 13.63 15.47
C LYS A 65 -10.54 12.63 14.31
N PHE A 66 -9.76 11.54 14.35
CA PHE A 66 -9.65 10.57 13.25
C PHE A 66 -9.39 11.25 11.89
N LEU A 67 -8.43 12.17 11.86
CA LEU A 67 -8.04 12.83 10.61
C LEU A 67 -7.17 11.91 9.77
N THR A 68 -7.33 12.04 8.45
CA THR A 68 -6.61 11.22 7.48
C THR A 68 -5.29 11.85 7.10
N TYR A 69 -4.28 11.00 6.91
CA TYR A 69 -3.07 11.31 6.16
C TYR A 69 -3.46 11.93 4.83
N ASN A 70 -3.02 13.17 4.63
CA ASN A 70 -3.27 13.92 3.43
C ASN A 70 -1.97 14.57 2.98
N ASP A 71 -1.07 13.74 2.46
CA ASP A 71 0.13 14.22 1.81
C ASP A 71 -0.24 14.89 0.49
N THR A 72 -0.28 16.22 0.52
CA THR A 72 -0.57 17.06 -0.63
C THR A 72 0.61 17.15 -1.60
N GLN A 73 1.79 16.64 -1.24
CA GLN A 73 2.98 16.66 -2.09
C GLN A 73 3.03 15.45 -3.03
N ASN A 74 2.33 14.35 -2.71
CA ASN A 74 2.26 13.18 -3.58
C ASN A 74 0.98 13.16 -4.43
N ALA A 75 1.18 13.12 -5.76
CA ALA A 75 0.09 13.10 -6.73
C ALA A 75 -0.69 11.76 -6.77
N THR A 76 -0.15 10.68 -6.18
CA THR A 76 -0.79 9.36 -6.19
C THR A 76 -0.88 8.79 -4.78
N ALA A 77 -2.10 8.72 -4.24
CA ALA A 77 -2.35 8.04 -2.99
C ALA A 77 -1.98 6.55 -3.11
N ALA A 78 -1.31 6.01 -2.09
CA ALA A 78 -1.00 4.59 -2.04
C ALA A 78 -2.30 3.76 -2.07
N SER A 79 -2.31 2.72 -2.89
CA SER A 79 -3.40 1.77 -3.01
C SER A 79 -2.90 0.34 -2.87
N ILE A 80 -3.67 -0.51 -2.20
CA ILE A 80 -3.38 -1.94 -2.16
C ILE A 80 -4.05 -2.60 -3.36
N ILE A 81 -3.25 -3.24 -4.20
CA ILE A 81 -3.69 -3.91 -5.43
C ILE A 81 -3.30 -5.38 -5.39
N CYS A 82 -4.02 -6.21 -6.15
CA CYS A 82 -3.60 -7.58 -6.44
C CYS A 82 -2.51 -7.58 -7.51
N ILE A 83 -1.43 -8.31 -7.27
CA ILE A 83 -0.26 -8.41 -8.18
C ILE A 83 -0.03 -9.82 -8.72
N SER A 84 -0.89 -10.77 -8.38
CA SER A 84 -0.92 -12.08 -9.03
C SER A 84 -1.39 -11.99 -10.49
N SER A 85 -1.53 -13.14 -11.15
CA SER A 85 -2.08 -13.17 -12.52
C SER A 85 -3.49 -12.55 -12.58
N SER A 86 -3.83 -11.96 -13.72
CA SER A 86 -5.15 -11.33 -13.92
C SER A 86 -6.32 -12.29 -13.67
N ALA A 87 -6.14 -13.56 -14.02
CA ALA A 87 -7.11 -14.62 -13.74
C ALA A 87 -7.26 -14.87 -12.22
N ALA A 88 -6.16 -14.96 -11.47
CA ALA A 88 -6.20 -15.15 -10.02
C ALA A 88 -6.83 -13.94 -9.30
N CYS A 89 -6.44 -12.72 -9.69
CA CYS A 89 -6.99 -11.50 -9.13
C CYS A 89 -8.51 -11.40 -9.37
N THR A 90 -8.97 -11.67 -10.60
CA THR A 90 -10.41 -11.67 -10.93
C THR A 90 -11.17 -12.76 -10.17
N ALA A 91 -10.64 -13.99 -10.14
CA ALA A 91 -11.30 -15.12 -9.47
C ALA A 91 -11.38 -14.95 -7.95
N SER A 92 -10.46 -14.19 -7.35
CA SER A 92 -10.41 -13.97 -5.91
C SER A 92 -11.48 -13.03 -5.37
N ASN A 93 -12.17 -12.28 -6.24
CA ASN A 93 -13.04 -11.15 -5.89
C ASN A 93 -12.35 -10.03 -5.10
N PHE A 94 -11.02 -9.96 -5.11
CA PHE A 94 -10.28 -8.86 -4.49
C PHE A 94 -10.57 -7.54 -5.21
N THR A 95 -10.88 -6.50 -4.45
CA THR A 95 -11.04 -5.14 -4.96
C THR A 95 -9.90 -4.25 -4.47
N ALA A 96 -9.36 -3.42 -5.37
CA ALA A 96 -8.29 -2.49 -5.02
C ALA A 96 -8.74 -1.55 -3.88
N ILE A 97 -7.83 -1.31 -2.92
CA ILE A 97 -8.12 -0.49 -1.76
C ILE A 97 -7.35 0.83 -1.87
N SER A 98 -8.06 1.94 -2.03
CA SER A 98 -7.50 3.29 -2.19
C SER A 98 -7.79 4.21 -1.01
N SER A 99 -8.00 3.64 0.18
CA SER A 99 -8.33 4.38 1.39
C SER A 99 -7.13 5.15 1.94
N LYS A 100 -7.38 6.36 2.45
CA LYS A 100 -6.39 7.13 3.18
C LYS A 100 -6.13 6.51 4.56
N LEU A 101 -4.89 6.60 5.02
CA LEU A 101 -4.50 6.23 6.39
C LEU A 101 -5.09 7.22 7.39
N TYR A 102 -5.49 6.77 8.56
CA TYR A 102 -5.80 7.63 9.71
C TYR A 102 -4.58 7.77 10.59
N CYS A 103 -4.31 8.96 11.13
CA CYS A 103 -3.27 9.13 12.14
C CYS A 103 -3.55 8.28 13.37
N THR A 104 -2.58 7.46 13.79
CA THR A 104 -2.71 6.62 14.98
C THR A 104 -1.62 6.85 16.02
N ASP A 105 -0.45 7.35 15.61
CA ASP A 105 0.66 7.58 16.54
C ASP A 105 1.66 8.60 15.97
N PHE A 106 2.51 9.16 16.83
CA PHE A 106 3.62 10.04 16.44
C PHE A 106 4.74 10.07 17.48
N SER A 107 5.95 10.40 17.04
CA SER A 107 7.12 10.65 17.88
C SER A 107 7.87 11.87 17.39
N THR A 108 7.89 12.93 18.19
CA THR A 108 8.69 14.13 17.92
C THR A 108 10.18 13.88 18.07
N ALA A 109 10.59 12.95 18.95
CA ALA A 109 11.99 12.61 19.17
C ALA A 109 12.64 11.91 17.98
N PHE A 110 11.85 11.16 17.20
CA PHE A 110 12.32 10.40 16.04
C PHE A 110 11.86 10.97 14.70
N ASP A 111 11.16 12.11 14.70
CA ASP A 111 10.51 12.69 13.51
C ASP A 111 9.60 11.69 12.77
N VAL A 112 8.76 10.96 13.51
CA VAL A 112 7.88 9.92 12.93
C VAL A 112 6.41 10.23 13.16
N SER A 113 5.62 10.15 12.10
CA SER A 113 4.17 10.02 12.13
C SER A 113 3.79 8.61 11.68
N THR A 114 2.75 8.03 12.27
CA THR A 114 2.24 6.71 11.89
C THR A 114 0.74 6.76 11.69
N GLY A 115 0.28 6.06 10.66
CA GLY A 115 -1.14 5.88 10.43
C GLY A 115 -1.51 4.45 10.06
N SER A 116 -2.80 4.18 10.14
CA SER A 116 -3.36 2.91 9.70
C SER A 116 -4.75 3.07 9.10
N TYR A 117 -5.16 2.11 8.29
CA TYR A 117 -6.56 1.90 7.96
C TYR A 117 -6.85 0.40 7.93
N TYR A 118 -8.13 0.05 8.02
CA TYR A 118 -8.60 -1.30 7.78
C TYR A 118 -9.68 -1.30 6.71
N SER A 119 -9.72 -2.37 5.92
CA SER A 119 -10.75 -2.60 4.92
C SER A 119 -11.26 -4.04 5.03
N LYS A 120 -12.56 -4.22 4.85
CA LYS A 120 -13.17 -5.55 4.76
C LYS A 120 -13.25 -5.93 3.29
N GLN A 121 -12.79 -7.13 2.96
CA GLN A 121 -12.88 -7.71 1.62
C GLN A 121 -13.62 -9.04 1.70
N ASN A 122 -14.46 -9.33 0.70
CA ASN A 122 -15.13 -10.62 0.58
C ASN A 122 -14.42 -11.42 -0.52
N LEU A 123 -13.51 -12.30 -0.13
CA LEU A 123 -12.72 -13.09 -1.07
C LEU A 123 -13.43 -14.41 -1.41
N ALA A 124 -13.20 -14.95 -2.60
CA ALA A 124 -13.62 -16.30 -2.90
C ALA A 124 -12.91 -17.31 -1.98
N LEU A 125 -13.61 -18.37 -1.58
CA LEU A 125 -13.02 -19.44 -0.77
C LEU A 125 -11.78 -20.03 -1.48
N ASN A 126 -10.71 -20.30 -0.72
CA ASN A 126 -9.42 -20.84 -1.22
C ASN A 126 -8.69 -19.94 -2.24
N SER A 127 -8.98 -18.64 -2.27
CA SER A 127 -8.22 -17.69 -3.09
C SER A 127 -6.75 -17.67 -2.68
N VAL A 128 -5.85 -17.84 -3.64
CA VAL A 128 -4.41 -17.66 -3.47
C VAL A 128 -3.99 -16.47 -4.34
N ILE A 129 -3.78 -15.33 -3.69
CA ILE A 129 -3.36 -14.09 -4.34
C ILE A 129 -2.28 -13.39 -3.51
N ASP A 130 -1.47 -12.63 -4.22
CA ASP A 130 -0.48 -11.72 -3.69
C ASP A 130 -1.03 -10.29 -3.83
N ILE A 131 -0.93 -9.52 -2.76
CA ILE A 131 -1.32 -8.10 -2.73
C ILE A 131 -0.12 -7.25 -2.37
N ALA A 132 -0.06 -6.04 -2.92
CA ALA A 132 1.01 -5.09 -2.63
C ALA A 132 0.46 -3.66 -2.57
N SER A 133 1.10 -2.82 -1.76
CA SER A 133 0.90 -1.37 -1.81
C SER A 133 1.62 -0.80 -3.02
N ARG A 134 0.93 0.01 -3.82
CA ARG A 134 1.50 0.84 -4.88
C ARG A 134 1.10 2.28 -4.66
N GLY A 135 2.09 3.14 -4.51
CA GLY A 135 1.94 4.59 -4.36
C GLY A 135 3.04 5.31 -5.13
N ALA A 136 3.27 6.57 -4.79
CA ALA A 136 4.41 7.30 -5.34
C ALA A 136 5.76 6.71 -4.87
N SER A 137 6.81 6.96 -5.65
CA SER A 137 8.18 6.55 -5.36
C SER A 137 8.64 7.08 -3.99
N TRP A 138 9.33 6.26 -3.20
CA TRP A 138 9.93 6.70 -1.93
C TRP A 138 10.80 7.97 -2.06
N SER A 139 11.51 8.14 -3.18
CA SER A 139 12.39 9.29 -3.43
C SER A 139 11.67 10.64 -3.49
N SER A 140 10.38 10.68 -3.83
CA SER A 140 9.61 11.94 -3.79
C SER A 140 9.23 12.34 -2.37
N GLU A 141 9.57 11.52 -1.36
CA GLU A 141 9.17 11.74 0.02
C GLU A 141 10.23 12.26 0.99
N ILE A 142 11.51 12.20 0.59
CA ILE A 142 12.68 12.49 1.43
C ILE A 142 13.42 13.77 0.98
N LEU A 143 12.96 14.41 -0.09
CA LEU A 143 13.51 15.62 -0.67
C LEU A 143 12.64 16.83 -0.34
#